data_AF-A0A9X6NGG5-F1
#
_entry.id   AF-A0A9X6NGG5-F1
#
_cell.length_a   1.000
_cell.length_b   1.000
_cell.length_c   1.000
_cell.angle_alpha   90.00
_cell.angle_beta   90.00
_cell.angle_gamma   90.00
#
_symmetry.space_group_name_H-M   'P 1'
#
loop_
_entity.id
_entity.type
_entity.pdbx_description
1 polymer ?
#
loop_
_entity_poly.entity_id
_entity_poly.type
_entity_poly.pdbx_seq_one_letter_code
_entity_poly.pdbx_strand_id
1 'polypeptide(L)'
;MRIRIEPIMAGSDPFHLEVNPEDTIRDVKRMIVAQHLPDIRVEQFDLNYRHKLLKPSETLILSRHRRGRSNPSSHYPTAAHRRDLRRLKSPVKEALN
;
A
#
# COMPACT_ATOMS: atom_id res chain seq x y z
N MET A 1 3.00 22.19 14.73
CA MET A 1 1.55 22.32 14.45
C MET A 1 0.95 20.93 14.50
N ARG A 2 -0.09 20.70 15.29
CA ARG A 2 -0.78 19.40 15.37
C ARG A 2 -2.07 19.43 14.59
N ILE A 3 -2.44 18.29 14.01
CA ILE A 3 -3.74 18.09 13.37
C ILE A 3 -4.50 16.99 14.12
N ARG A 4 -5.82 17.10 14.12
CA ARG A 4 -6.71 16.08 14.67
C ARG A 4 -7.21 15.21 13.53
N ILE A 5 -7.01 13.90 13.66
CA ILE A 5 -7.56 12.89 12.75
C ILE A 5 -8.59 12.04 13.48
N GLU A 6 -9.48 11.40 12.72
CA GLU A 6 -10.49 10.48 13.24
C GLU A 6 -10.38 9.16 12.46
N PRO A 7 -9.62 8.19 12.96
CA PRO A 7 -9.56 6.86 12.38
C PRO A 7 -10.90 6.14 12.54
N ILE A 8 -11.38 5.52 11.47
CA ILE A 8 -12.61 4.72 11.50
C ILE A 8 -12.21 3.25 11.43
N MET A 9 -12.60 2.48 12.44
CA MET A 9 -12.41 1.03 12.51
C MET A 9 -13.76 0.34 12.56
N ALA A 10 -13.95 -0.68 11.72
CA ALA A 10 -15.20 -1.43 11.71
C ALA A 10 -15.40 -2.16 13.04
N GLY A 11 -16.56 -1.95 13.68
CA GLY A 11 -16.88 -2.59 14.96
C GLY A 11 -16.22 -1.95 16.18
N SER A 12 -15.68 -0.74 16.06
CA SER A 12 -15.17 0.05 17.20
C SER A 12 -15.78 1.44 17.19
N ASP A 13 -15.88 2.04 18.38
CA ASP A 13 -16.33 3.42 18.50
C ASP A 13 -15.32 4.38 17.87
N PRO A 14 -15.80 5.48 17.25
CA PRO A 14 -14.91 6.49 16.69
C PRO A 14 -14.10 7.16 17.79
N PHE A 15 -12.83 7.44 17.50
CA PHE A 15 -11.94 8.16 18.41
C PHE A 15 -11.09 9.16 17.65
N HIS A 16 -10.53 10.13 18.38
CA HIS A 16 -9.69 11.17 17.81
C HIS A 16 -8.25 11.02 18.22
N LEU A 17 -7.35 11.31 17.29
CA LEU A 17 -5.92 11.29 17.51
C LEU A 17 -5.31 12.63 17.11
N GLU A 18 -4.54 13.23 18.00
CA GLU A 18 -3.68 14.37 17.66
C GLU A 18 -2.33 13.88 17.15
N VAL A 19 -1.94 14.32 15.96
CA VAL A 19 -0.71 13.90 15.28
C VAL A 19 0.01 15.10 14.68
N ASN A 20 1.34 15.00 14.50
CA ASN A 20 2.06 15.95 13.68
C ASN A 20 1.99 15.50 12.21
N PRO A 21 1.80 16.44 11.26
CA PRO A 21 1.81 16.07 9.83
C PRO A 21 3.10 15.36 9.37
N GLU A 22 4.22 15.65 10.04
CA GLU A 22 5.55 15.08 9.79
C GLU A 22 5.71 13.65 10.32
N ASP A 23 4.82 13.19 11.21
CA ASP A 23 4.87 11.83 11.74
C ASP A 23 4.70 10.82 10.60
N THR A 24 5.48 9.74 10.65
CA THR A 24 5.31 8.67 9.68
C THR A 24 4.03 7.90 9.96
N ILE A 25 3.48 7.24 8.94
CA ILE A 25 2.32 6.35 9.12
C ILE A 25 2.63 5.26 10.14
N ARG A 26 3.88 4.78 10.22
CA ARG A 26 4.29 3.84 11.27
C ARG A 26 4.12 4.43 12.67
N ASP A 27 4.50 5.68 12.86
CA ASP A 27 4.38 6.37 14.15
C ASP A 27 2.92 6.60 14.51
N VAL A 28 2.11 7.03 13.53
CA VAL A 28 0.65 7.15 13.70
C VAL A 28 0.03 5.82 14.12
N LYS A 29 0.39 4.70 13.48
CA LYS A 29 -0.10 3.37 13.87
C LYS A 29 0.31 3.00 15.30
N ARG A 30 1.54 3.31 15.71
CA ARG A 30 1.99 3.09 17.09
C ARG A 30 1.18 3.90 18.09
N MET A 31 0.86 5.15 17.77
CA MET A 31 0.02 6.00 18.63
C MET A 31 -1.39 5.45 18.78
N ILE A 32 -1.99 4.96 17.68
CA ILE A 32 -3.32 4.30 17.72
C ILE A 32 -3.29 3.09 18.65
N VAL A 33 -2.29 2.20 18.50
CA VAL A 33 -2.15 1.00 19.34
C VAL A 33 -1.96 1.39 20.81
N ALA A 34 -1.05 2.32 21.09
CA ALA A 34 -0.73 2.72 22.44
C ALA A 34 -1.91 3.36 23.19
N GLN A 35 -2.79 4.09 22.48
CA GLN A 35 -3.88 4.85 23.12
C GLN A 35 -5.23 4.14 23.09
N HIS A 36 -5.50 3.34 22.05
CA HIS A 36 -6.85 2.83 21.81
C HIS A 36 -6.91 1.34 21.53
N LEU A 37 -5.84 0.71 21.04
CA LEU A 37 -5.84 -0.70 20.63
C LEU A 37 -4.67 -1.48 21.25
N PRO A 38 -4.56 -1.57 22.60
CA PRO A 38 -3.39 -2.15 23.27
C PRO A 38 -3.18 -3.64 22.95
N ASP A 39 -4.24 -4.35 22.58
CA ASP A 39 -4.20 -5.79 22.25
C ASP A 39 -3.83 -6.08 20.79
N ILE A 40 -3.71 -5.04 19.96
CA ILE A 40 -3.43 -5.15 18.53
C ILE A 40 -1.99 -4.72 18.25
N ARG A 41 -1.25 -5.53 17.51
CA ARG A 41 0.10 -5.18 17.04
C ARG A 41 0.02 -4.25 15.84
N VAL A 42 1.00 -3.37 15.71
CA VAL A 42 1.10 -2.39 14.60
C VAL A 42 1.04 -3.06 13.22
N GLU A 43 1.52 -4.30 13.10
CA GLU A 43 1.55 -5.06 11.85
C GLU A 43 0.21 -5.73 11.49
N GLN A 44 -0.76 -5.76 12.40
CA GLN A 44 -2.02 -6.50 12.23
C GLN A 44 -3.15 -5.70 11.58
N PHE A 45 -2.95 -4.41 11.32
CA PHE A 45 -3.94 -3.56 10.66
C PHE A 45 -3.26 -2.65 9.65
N ASP A 46 -4.04 -2.12 8.71
CA ASP A 46 -3.59 -1.20 7.67
C ASP A 46 -4.40 0.09 7.69
N LEU A 47 -3.77 1.19 7.29
CA LEU A 47 -4.43 2.49 7.16
C LEU A 47 -4.70 2.79 5.70
N ASN A 48 -5.95 3.12 5.38
CA ASN A 48 -6.39 3.51 4.05
C ASN A 48 -6.89 4.95 4.07
N TYR A 49 -6.55 5.70 3.02
CA TYR A 49 -7.10 7.03 2.79
C TYR A 49 -7.48 7.17 1.31
N ARG A 50 -8.75 7.50 1.03
CA ARG A 50 -9.29 7.64 -0.34
C ARG A 50 -8.92 6.46 -1.25
N HIS A 51 -9.14 5.24 -0.77
CA HIS A 51 -8.82 3.99 -1.48
C HIS A 51 -7.32 3.74 -1.73
N LYS A 52 -6.44 4.52 -1.11
CA LYS A 52 -4.99 4.30 -1.14
C LYS A 52 -4.54 3.69 0.19
N LEU A 53 -3.86 2.55 0.11
CA LEU A 53 -3.11 1.98 1.21
C LEU A 53 -1.91 2.88 1.54
N LEU A 54 -1.84 3.33 2.79
CA LEU A 54 -0.78 4.19 3.27
C LEU A 54 0.45 3.36 3.66
N LYS A 55 1.61 3.72 3.14
CA LYS A 55 2.86 2.99 3.42
C LYS A 55 3.46 3.44 4.74
N PRO A 56 4.13 2.55 5.51
CA PRO A 56 4.71 2.90 6.81
C PRO A 56 5.67 4.10 6.81
N SER A 57 6.40 4.31 5.70
CA SER A 57 7.37 5.40 5.53
C SER A 57 6.77 6.69 4.97
N GLU A 58 5.49 6.70 4.59
CA GLU A 58 4.80 7.93 4.19
C GLU A 58 4.56 8.80 5.43
N THR A 59 4.36 10.11 5.23
CA THR A 59 3.92 11.04 6.27
C THR A 59 2.52 11.57 5.92
N LEU A 60 1.89 12.26 6.87
CA LEU A 60 0.57 12.87 6.66
C LEU A 60 0.63 14.19 5.87
N ILE A 61 1.82 14.68 5.52
CA ILE A 61 1.98 15.85 4.65
C ILE A 61 1.48 15.50 3.25
N LEU A 62 0.24 15.91 2.96
CA LEU A 62 -0.30 15.97 1.61
C LEU A 62 0.48 17.04 0.83
N SER A 63 1.63 16.64 0.26
CA SER A 63 2.29 17.44 -0.76
C SER A 63 1.24 17.77 -1.82
N ARG A 64 0.96 19.05 -2.06
CA ARG A 64 0.16 19.45 -3.22
C ARG A 64 0.84 18.83 -4.42
N HIS A 65 0.21 17.82 -5.03
CA HIS A 65 0.62 17.33 -6.33
C HIS A 65 0.49 18.51 -7.29
N ARG A 66 1.56 19.30 -7.46
CA ARG A 66 1.77 19.97 -8.73
C ARG A 66 1.75 18.83 -9.74
N ARG A 67 0.83 18.86 -10.70
CA ARG A 67 0.82 17.94 -11.84
C ARG A 67 2.18 18.07 -12.55
N GLY A 68 3.14 17.31 -12.10
CA GLY A 68 4.50 17.25 -12.62
C GLY A 68 4.75 15.81 -12.97
N ARG A 69 4.66 15.52 -14.27
CA ARG A 69 5.09 14.32 -15.00
C ARG A 69 5.04 12.99 -14.23
N SER A 70 4.11 12.15 -14.69
CA SER A 70 4.19 10.68 -14.60
C SER A 70 5.64 10.17 -14.62
N ASN A 71 6.05 9.52 -13.54
CA ASN A 71 7.32 8.81 -13.45
C ASN A 71 7.12 7.42 -14.08
N PRO A 72 7.81 7.04 -15.18
CA PRO A 72 7.61 5.78 -15.88
C PRO A 72 8.42 4.64 -15.24
N SER A 73 8.32 4.47 -13.93
CA SER A 73 8.95 3.34 -13.22
C SER A 73 7.95 2.65 -12.31
N SER A 74 6.78 2.36 -12.88
CA SER A 74 5.86 1.37 -12.37
C SER A 74 6.17 0.06 -13.09
N HIS A 75 7.23 -0.62 -12.66
CA HIS A 75 7.54 -1.97 -13.12
C HIS A 75 6.60 -2.94 -12.39
N TYR A 76 5.31 -2.88 -12.71
CA TYR A 76 4.45 -4.04 -12.56
C TYR A 76 4.78 -4.99 -13.71
N PRO A 77 4.93 -6.30 -13.48
CA PRO A 77 4.86 -7.26 -14.58
C PRO A 77 3.44 -7.19 -15.15
N THR A 78 3.27 -6.38 -16.19
CA THR A 78 2.06 -6.37 -17.00
C THR A 78 1.92 -7.70 -17.71
N ALA A 79 0.68 -8.16 -17.83
CA ALA A 79 0.25 -9.46 -18.33
C ALA A 79 0.58 -9.74 -19.82
N ALA A 80 1.85 -9.70 -20.18
CA ALA A 80 2.39 -10.11 -21.47
C ALA A 80 3.00 -11.53 -21.44
N HIS A 81 2.92 -12.24 -20.31
CA HIS A 81 3.32 -13.66 -20.19
C HIS A 81 2.11 -14.60 -20.33
N ARG A 82 1.28 -14.37 -21.36
CA ARG A 82 0.09 -15.19 -21.65
C ARG A 82 -0.09 -15.48 -23.13
N ARG A 83 1.01 -15.61 -23.88
CA ARG A 83 1.01 -16.14 -25.25
C ARG A 83 2.32 -16.87 -25.55
N ASP A 84 2.57 -17.99 -24.87
CA ASP A 84 3.58 -18.96 -25.36
C ASP A 84 3.33 -20.40 -24.86
N LEU A 85 2.07 -20.82 -24.83
CA LEU A 85 1.70 -22.23 -24.55
C LEU A 85 0.82 -22.86 -25.62
N ARG A 86 0.76 -22.27 -26.83
CA ARG A 86 0.01 -22.84 -27.97
C ARG A 86 0.63 -22.47 -29.30
N ARG A 87 1.89 -22.85 -29.57
CA ARG A 87 2.42 -23.03 -30.94
C ARG A 87 3.85 -23.56 -30.93
N LEU A 88 3.97 -24.87 -30.79
CA LEU A 88 4.98 -25.73 -31.42
C LEU A 88 4.44 -27.15 -31.22
N LYS A 89 3.34 -27.52 -31.89
CA LYS A 89 3.38 -28.33 -33.13
C LYS A 89 4.63 -29.20 -33.18
N SER A 90 4.52 -30.40 -32.62
CA SER A 90 5.25 -31.56 -33.11
C SER A 90 4.85 -31.79 -34.58
N PRO A 91 5.81 -31.97 -35.50
CA PRO A 91 5.95 -33.29 -36.10
C PRO A 91 7.41 -33.71 -36.37
N VAL A 92 7.71 -34.96 -36.02
CA VAL A 92 8.33 -35.99 -36.89
C VAL A 92 9.39 -35.51 -37.90
N LYS A 93 10.69 -35.77 -37.64
CA LYS A 93 11.56 -36.72 -38.39
C LYS A 93 13.05 -36.58 -38.02
N GLU A 94 13.66 -37.76 -37.79
CA GLU A 94 15.00 -38.21 -38.23
C GLU A 94 16.23 -37.29 -38.03
N ALA A 95 17.19 -37.73 -37.20
CA ALA A 95 18.51 -38.21 -37.62
C ALA A 95 19.46 -38.36 -36.41
N LEU A 96 20.31 -39.42 -36.46
CA LEU A 96 21.45 -39.78 -35.59
C LEU A 96 21.17 -40.81 -34.46
N ASN A 97 20.89 -42.05 -34.86
CA ASN A 97 21.89 -43.14 -34.86
C ASN A 97 21.41 -44.29 -35.74
#